data_AF-A0A7J2IRR3-F1
#
_entry.id   AF-A0A7J2IRR3-F1
#
_cell.length_a   1.000
_cell.length_b   1.000
_cell.length_c   1.000
_cell.angle_alpha   90.00
_cell.angle_beta   90.00
_cell.angle_gamma   90.00
#
_symmetry.space_group_name_H-M   'P 1'
#
loop_
_entity.id
_entity.type
_entity.pdbx_description
1 polymer ?
#
loop_
_entity_poly.entity_id
_entity_poly.type
_entity_poly.pdbx_seq_one_letter_code
_entity_poly.pdbx_strand_id
1 'polypeptide(L)' 'MGLVREHFKKAGGSIIRKALQQLEAAGLVCTIKGKGRILTPEGRSLLDRLANKLFNDLVKEKPELKKYAMGK' A
#
# COMPACT_ATOMS: atom_id res chain seq x y z
N MET A 1 -3.19 -30.32 26.46
CA MET A 1 -2.66 -29.73 25.21
C MET A 1 -2.64 -30.83 24.15
N GLY A 2 -3.39 -30.66 23.07
CA GLY A 2 -3.57 -31.70 22.03
C GLY A 2 -2.72 -31.43 20.80
N LEU A 3 -2.33 -32.49 20.11
CA LEU A 3 -1.64 -32.45 18.81
C LEU A 3 -2.65 -32.10 17.71
N VAL A 4 -2.88 -30.80 17.50
CA VAL A 4 -3.80 -30.30 16.47
C VAL A 4 -3.01 -29.99 15.20
N ARG A 5 -3.45 -30.53 14.06
CA ARG A 5 -2.89 -30.24 12.74
C ARG A 5 -2.95 -28.73 12.46
N GLU A 6 -1.96 -28.19 11.75
CA GLU A 6 -1.95 -26.77 11.44
C GLU A 6 -3.15 -26.39 10.56
N HIS A 7 -3.91 -25.38 11.00
CA HIS A 7 -5.05 -24.84 10.26
C HIS A 7 -4.86 -23.34 10.05
N PHE A 8 -5.14 -22.88 8.84
CA PHE A 8 -5.14 -21.45 8.53
C PHE A 8 -6.18 -20.73 9.40
N LYS A 9 -5.75 -19.64 10.05
CA LYS A 9 -6.64 -18.73 10.78
C LYS A 9 -6.51 -17.33 10.21
N LYS A 10 -7.66 -16.66 10.06
CA LYS A 10 -7.70 -15.25 9.69
C LYS A 10 -7.15 -14.40 10.84
N ALA A 11 -6.43 -13.34 10.50
CA ALA A 11 -5.97 -12.36 11.46
C ALA A 11 -7.15 -11.54 12.03
N GLY A 12 -6.94 -10.92 13.19
CA GLY A 12 -7.92 -10.02 13.81
C GLY A 12 -8.13 -8.73 13.00
N GLY A 13 -9.38 -8.29 12.85
CA GLY A 13 -9.73 -7.13 12.00
C GLY A 13 -9.57 -5.75 12.66
N SER A 14 -9.28 -5.67 13.96
CA SER A 14 -9.24 -4.40 14.71
C SER A 14 -8.10 -3.48 14.22
N ILE A 15 -6.92 -4.06 13.99
CA ILE A 15 -5.72 -3.34 13.54
C ILE A 15 -5.98 -2.68 12.18
N ILE A 16 -6.47 -3.47 11.22
CA ILE A 16 -6.77 -3.01 9.85
C ILE A 16 -7.83 -1.90 9.87
N ARG A 17 -8.87 -2.05 10.72
CA ARG A 17 -9.94 -1.05 10.84
C ARG A 17 -9.41 0.29 11.34
N LYS A 18 -8.63 0.28 12.43
CA LYS A 18 -8.07 1.49 13.04
C LYS A 18 -7.09 2.19 12.10
N ALA A 19 -6.20 1.44 11.44
CA ALA A 19 -5.27 2.00 10.46
C ALA A 19 -6.00 2.70 9.30
N LEU A 20 -7.06 2.07 8.76
CA LEU A 20 -7.83 2.66 7.67
C LEU A 20 -8.64 3.88 8.11
N GLN A 21 -9.14 3.91 9.34
CA GLN A 21 -9.79 5.11 9.91
C GLN A 21 -8.81 6.29 10.03
N GLN A 22 -7.57 6.02 10.44
CA GLN A 22 -6.52 7.05 10.51
C GLN A 22 -6.13 7.56 9.12
N LEU A 23 -6.02 6.67 8.13
CA LEU A 23 -5.73 7.05 6.74
C LEU A 23 -6.87 7.83 6.09
N GLU A 24 -8.12 7.54 6.46
CA GLU A 24 -9.30 8.29 6.04
C GLU A 24 -9.33 9.69 6.69
N ALA A 25 -9.00 9.78 7.98
CA ALA A 25 -8.83 11.06 8.67
C ALA A 25 -7.67 11.91 8.10
N ALA A 26 -6.63 11.26 7.58
CA ALA A 26 -5.50 11.92 6.92
C ALA A 26 -5.79 12.32 5.46
N GLY A 27 -6.97 12.03 4.92
CA GLY A 27 -7.34 12.39 3.53
C GLY A 27 -6.67 11.55 2.45
N LEU A 28 -5.97 10.47 2.80
CA LEU A 28 -5.26 9.61 1.84
C LEU A 28 -6.15 8.51 1.26
N VAL A 29 -7.24 8.16 1.97
CA VAL A 29 -8.21 7.13 1.58
C VAL A 29 -9.61 7.69 1.74
N CYS A 30 -10.52 7.38 0.80
CA CYS A 30 -11.94 7.74 0.86
C CYS A 30 -12.82 6.50 0.80
N THR A 31 -13.95 6.53 1.52
CA THR A 31 -14.98 5.50 1.40
C THR A 31 -15.98 5.83 0.30
N ILE A 32 -16.16 4.92 -0.65
CA ILE A 32 -17.24 4.97 -1.66
C ILE A 32 -18.36 4.03 -1.20
N LYS A 33 -19.56 4.58 -1.03
CA LYS A 33 -20.76 3.81 -0.67
C LYS A 33 -20.97 2.66 -1.68
N GLY A 34 -21.02 1.43 -1.18
CA GLY A 34 -21.24 0.22 -1.99
C GLY A 34 -20.01 -0.32 -2.72
N LYS A 35 -18.87 0.39 -2.76
CA LYS A 35 -17.63 -0.07 -3.44
C LYS A 35 -16.43 -0.26 -2.51
N GLY A 36 -16.54 0.14 -1.25
CA GLY A 36 -15.47 0.00 -0.25
C GLY A 36 -14.61 1.25 -0.15
N ARG A 37 -13.30 1.08 -0.01
CA ARG A 37 -12.34 2.17 0.21
C ARG A 37 -11.43 2.34 -1.00
N ILE A 38 -11.20 3.56 -1.44
CA ILE A 38 -10.34 3.93 -2.57
C ILE A 38 -9.27 4.92 -2.11
N LEU A 39 -8.13 4.93 -2.80
CA LEU A 39 -7.12 5.98 -2.65
C LEU A 39 -7.63 7.32 -3.18
N THR A 40 -7.31 8.39 -2.47
CA THR A 40 -7.54 9.75 -2.97
C THR A 40 -6.47 10.15 -3.99
N PRO A 41 -6.71 11.20 -4.80
CA PRO A 41 -5.67 11.76 -5.67
C PRO A 41 -4.40 12.14 -4.91
N GLU A 42 -4.55 12.66 -3.68
CA GLU A 42 -3.44 13.01 -2.79
C GLU A 42 -2.66 11.76 -2.33
N GLY A 43 -3.37 10.72 -1.89
CA GLY A 43 -2.75 9.46 -1.49
C GLY A 43 -2.00 8.78 -2.64
N ARG A 44 -2.54 8.86 -3.86
CA ARG A 44 -1.86 8.37 -5.06
C ARG A 44 -0.60 9.18 -5.37
N SER A 45 -0.68 10.50 -5.33
CA SER A 45 0.46 11.39 -5.57
C SER A 45 1.59 11.19 -4.54
N LEU A 46 1.25 10.98 -3.27
CA LEU A 46 2.21 10.66 -2.22
C LEU A 46 2.99 9.38 -2.55
N LEU A 47 2.26 8.32 -2.91
CA LEU A 47 2.85 7.03 -3.26
C LEU A 47 3.74 7.15 -4.50
N ASP A 48 3.26 7.82 -5.55
CA ASP A 48 4.00 8.02 -6.80
C ASP A 48 5.31 8.79 -6.56
N ARG A 49 5.28 9.82 -5.70
CA ARG A 49 6.48 10.59 -5.34
C ARG A 49 7.51 9.74 -4.59
N LEU A 50 7.05 8.94 -3.61
CA LEU A 50 7.92 8.05 -2.85
C LEU A 50 8.51 6.94 -3.73
N ALA A 51 7.68 6.34 -4.58
CA ALA A 51 8.08 5.31 -5.54
C ALA A 51 9.13 5.85 -6.51
N ASN A 52 8.93 7.06 -7.06
CA ASN A 52 9.91 7.67 -7.96
C ASN A 52 11.25 7.97 -7.27
N LYS A 53 11.21 8.45 -6.01
CA LYS A 53 12.42 8.67 -5.22
C LYS A 53 13.20 7.36 -5.02
N LEU A 54 12.51 6.31 -4.58
CA LEU A 54 13.12 4.99 -4.37
C LEU A 54 13.65 4.40 -5.68
N PHE A 55 12.91 4.56 -6.77
CA PHE A 55 13.30 4.11 -8.09
C PHE A 55 14.59 4.80 -8.58
N ASN A 56 14.71 6.11 -8.38
CA ASN A 56 15.92 6.83 -8.74
C ASN A 56 17.14 6.37 -7.94
N ASP A 57 16.97 6.04 -6.67
CA ASP A 57 18.06 5.50 -5.86
C ASP A 57 18.43 4.07 -6.31
N LEU A 58 17.43 3.23 -6.60
CA LEU A 58 17.64 1.89 -7.18
C LEU A 58 18.35 1.93 -8.54
N VAL A 59 18.04 2.91 -9.39
CA VAL A 59 18.69 3.07 -10.70
C VAL A 59 20.18 3.41 -10.57
N LYS A 60 20.59 4.10 -9.49
CA LYS A 60 22.01 4.35 -9.22
C LYS A 60 22.74 3.06 -8.86
N GLU A 61 22.12 2.18 -8.08
CA GLU A 61 22.69 0.89 -7.68
C GLU A 61 22.65 -0.14 -8.80
N LYS A 62 21.59 -0.12 -9.62
CA LYS A 62 21.34 -1.07 -10.71
C LYS A 62 21.00 -0.30 -11.99
N PRO A 63 22.02 -0.01 -12.83
CA PRO A 63 21.82 0.77 -14.06
C PRO A 63 20.90 0.09 -15.08
N GLU A 64 20.70 -1.23 -14.98
CA GLU A 64 19.77 -2.01 -15.81
C GLU A 64 18.31 -1.55 -15.69
N LEU A 65 17.94 -0.95 -14.55
CA LEU A 65 16.58 -0.47 -14.29
C LEU A 65 16.21 0.77 -15.12
N LYS A 66 17.18 1.46 -15.74
CA LYS A 66 16.93 2.61 -16.63
C LYS A 66 15.97 2.25 -17.77
N LYS A 67 15.95 1.00 -18.21
CA LYS A 67 15.04 0.51 -19.26
C LYS A 67 13.56 0.71 -18.89
N TYR A 68 13.23 0.62 -17.61
CA TYR A 68 11.85 0.72 -17.12
C TYR A 68 11.45 2.15 -16.72
N ALA A 69 12.39 3.10 -16.76
CA ALA A 69 12.11 4.52 -16.51
C ALA A 69 11.34 5.19 -17.68
N MET A 70 11.41 4.61 -18.89
CA MET A 70 10.78 5.13 -20.12
C MET A 70 9.35 4.59 -20.36
N GLY A 71 8.65 4.17 -19.32
CA GLY A 71 7.23 3.78 -19.41
C GLY A 71 6.31 4.94 -19.02
N LYS A 72 6.21 5.97 -19.86
CA LYS A 72 5.09 6.90 -19.84
C LYS A 72 4.35 6.81 -21.17
#